data_AF-Q9NDS0-F1
#
_entry.id   AF-Q9NDS0-F1
#
_cell.length_a   1.000
_cell.length_b   1.000
_cell.length_c   1.000
_cell.angle_alpha   90.00
_cell.angle_beta   90.00
_cell.angle_gamma   90.00
#
_symmetry.space_group_name_H-M   'P 1'
#
loop_
_entity.id
_entity.type
_entity.pdbx_description
1 polymer ?
#
loop_
_entity_poly.entity_id
_entity_poly.type
_entity_poly.pdbx_seq_one_letter_code
_entity_poly.pdbx_strand_id
1 'polypeptide(L)'
;MDAIKKKMLMLKNDKENALDRAEQAEQAMKDAQEKNVKLEDEINDLNKKIRMVEDELDKAQESLKEATEQLEAATKKAADAEAEVASLNRRIQLVEEELDRAQERLNSTVEKLTDSEKAADESERARKVLENRQGADEDKMELLDMQLREAKMIAEEADRKYEEVARKLVITEGDLERAEERADLAETKARELEDELKTTTGQLKSMEAQATKASEKEEAYEEQVRDLSAKLKEAETRAEFAERTVAKLEKNVDDLEDALYAEKEKYRGVSEELDQALNELHNM
;
A
#
# COMPACT_ATOMS: atom_id res chain seq x y z
N MET A 1 -38.51 91.62 184.60
CA MET A 1 -37.22 91.20 184.02
C MET A 1 -37.38 89.98 183.09
N ASP A 2 -38.25 89.01 183.42
CA ASP A 2 -38.51 87.82 182.57
C ASP A 2 -38.98 88.09 181.13
N ALA A 3 -39.71 89.18 180.89
CA ALA A 3 -40.15 89.56 179.55
C ALA A 3 -38.99 89.85 178.59
N ILE A 4 -37.87 90.40 179.08
CA ILE A 4 -36.68 90.69 178.25
C ILE A 4 -35.97 89.38 177.91
N LYS A 5 -35.79 88.47 178.88
CA LYS A 5 -35.19 87.15 178.67
C LYS A 5 -35.93 86.35 177.61
N LYS A 6 -37.27 86.35 177.65
CA LYS A 6 -38.13 85.64 176.70
C LYS A 6 -38.03 86.21 175.27
N LYS A 7 -37.96 87.54 175.14
CA LYS A 7 -37.79 88.23 173.84
C LYS A 7 -36.40 87.98 173.25
N MET A 8 -35.36 87.97 174.09
CA MET A 8 -33.99 87.65 173.68
C MET A 8 -33.83 86.18 173.26
N LEU A 9 -34.56 85.26 173.93
CA LEU A 9 -34.61 83.85 173.53
C LEU A 9 -35.31 83.66 172.18
N MET A 10 -36.43 84.36 171.94
CA MET A 10 -37.09 84.37 170.62
C MET A 10 -36.17 84.90 169.53
N LEU A 11 -35.51 86.05 169.74
CA LEU A 11 -34.57 86.61 168.77
C LEU A 11 -33.38 85.69 168.49
N LYS A 12 -32.90 84.97 169.51
CA LYS A 12 -31.85 83.96 169.33
C LYS A 12 -32.36 82.78 168.48
N ASN A 13 -33.55 82.28 168.76
CA ASN A 13 -34.17 81.18 168.03
C ASN A 13 -34.51 81.56 166.58
N ASP A 14 -34.98 82.79 166.35
CA ASP A 14 -35.24 83.31 165.01
C ASP A 14 -33.93 83.50 164.22
N LYS A 15 -32.86 83.98 164.88
CA LYS A 15 -31.52 84.07 164.27
C LYS A 15 -30.97 82.68 163.93
N GLU A 16 -31.13 81.71 164.82
CA GLU A 16 -30.67 80.32 164.63
C GLU A 16 -31.45 79.64 163.50
N ASN A 17 -32.77 79.78 163.45
CA ASN A 17 -33.59 79.33 162.32
C ASN A 17 -33.24 80.02 160.98
N ALA A 18 -32.90 81.31 161.02
CA ALA A 18 -32.48 82.03 159.82
C ALA A 18 -31.10 81.58 159.33
N LEU A 19 -30.18 81.26 160.25
CA LEU A 19 -28.88 80.68 159.95
C LEU A 19 -29.03 79.26 159.38
N ASP A 20 -29.81 78.38 160.03
CA ASP A 20 -30.07 77.02 159.53
C ASP A 20 -30.71 77.04 158.13
N ARG A 21 -31.63 77.97 157.88
CA ARG A 21 -32.21 78.16 156.53
C ARG A 21 -31.20 78.65 155.51
N ALA A 22 -30.30 79.55 155.91
CA ALA A 22 -29.23 80.03 155.02
C ALA A 22 -28.23 78.91 154.72
N GLU A 23 -27.85 78.11 155.72
CA GLU A 23 -26.92 76.99 155.60
C GLU A 23 -27.53 75.85 154.77
N GLN A 24 -28.82 75.53 154.97
CA GLN A 24 -29.56 74.60 154.10
C GLN A 24 -29.66 75.11 152.66
N ALA A 25 -29.89 76.41 152.46
CA ALA A 25 -29.94 77.00 151.13
C ALA A 25 -28.55 76.99 150.44
N GLU A 26 -27.47 77.26 151.17
CA GLU A 26 -26.09 77.13 150.66
C GLU A 26 -25.75 75.69 150.30
N GLN A 27 -26.10 74.72 151.16
CA GLN A 27 -25.85 73.31 150.86
C GLN A 27 -26.66 72.85 149.62
N ALA A 28 -27.94 73.22 149.54
CA ALA A 28 -28.76 72.93 148.37
C ALA A 28 -28.23 73.59 147.09
N MET A 29 -27.69 74.82 147.19
CA MET A 29 -27.04 75.49 146.07
C MET A 29 -25.77 74.74 145.64
N LYS A 30 -24.98 74.26 146.59
CA LYS A 30 -23.75 73.50 146.35
C LYS A 30 -24.03 72.15 145.70
N ASP A 31 -25.01 71.41 146.20
CA ASP A 31 -25.45 70.13 145.63
C ASP A 31 -26.02 70.33 144.22
N ALA A 32 -26.78 71.41 144.01
CA ALA A 32 -27.28 71.78 142.69
C ALA A 32 -26.15 72.15 141.73
N GLN A 33 -25.13 72.89 142.18
CA GLN A 33 -23.93 73.19 141.39
C GLN A 33 -23.14 71.93 141.03
N GLU A 34 -22.87 71.03 141.99
CA GLU A 34 -22.18 69.77 141.71
C GLU A 34 -22.95 68.90 140.72
N LYS A 35 -24.29 68.83 140.85
CA LYS A 35 -25.14 68.12 139.88
C LYS A 35 -25.09 68.79 138.50
N ASN A 36 -25.05 70.11 138.44
CA ASN A 36 -24.94 70.85 137.18
C ASN A 36 -23.59 70.56 136.50
N VAL A 37 -22.49 70.58 137.26
CA VAL A 37 -21.15 70.23 136.75
C VAL A 37 -21.13 68.79 136.23
N LYS A 38 -21.71 67.82 136.95
CA LYS A 38 -21.80 66.42 136.48
C LYS A 38 -22.60 66.29 135.19
N LEU A 39 -23.73 67.00 135.08
CA LEU A 39 -24.55 67.00 133.88
C LEU A 39 -23.83 67.69 132.71
N GLU A 40 -23.09 68.78 132.96
CA GLU A 40 -22.26 69.44 131.95
C GLU A 40 -21.14 68.52 131.44
N ASP A 41 -20.49 67.77 132.33
CA ASP A 41 -19.48 66.76 131.97
C ASP A 41 -20.10 65.60 131.15
N GLU A 42 -21.26 65.07 131.57
CA GLU A 42 -21.99 64.04 130.82
C GLU A 42 -22.41 64.54 129.43
N ILE A 43 -22.90 65.79 129.32
CA ILE A 43 -23.24 66.42 128.05
C ILE A 43 -22.00 66.54 127.16
N ASN A 44 -20.86 66.96 127.73
CA ASN A 44 -19.61 67.07 126.99
C ASN A 44 -19.11 65.72 126.46
N ASP A 45 -19.21 64.66 127.27
CA ASP A 45 -18.81 63.31 126.86
C ASP A 45 -19.78 62.69 125.84
N LEU A 46 -21.08 62.92 125.98
CA LEU A 46 -22.07 62.53 124.96
C LEU A 46 -21.82 63.26 123.64
N ASN A 47 -21.53 64.57 123.68
CA ASN A 47 -21.20 65.33 122.49
C ASN A 47 -19.92 64.83 121.80
N LYS A 48 -18.90 64.40 122.56
CA LYS A 48 -17.71 63.74 122.00
C LYS A 48 -18.05 62.41 121.33
N LYS A 49 -18.88 61.57 121.98
CA LYS A 49 -19.30 60.29 121.40
C LYS A 49 -20.15 60.47 120.15
N ILE A 50 -21.06 61.44 120.14
CA ILE A 50 -21.86 61.80 118.95
C ILE A 50 -20.92 62.16 117.80
N ARG A 51 -19.95 63.05 118.03
CA ARG A 51 -18.96 63.41 117.00
C ARG A 51 -18.15 62.22 116.50
N MET A 52 -17.71 61.32 117.39
CA MET A 52 -16.99 60.11 116.98
C MET A 52 -17.84 59.19 116.11
N VAL A 53 -19.12 59.01 116.46
CA VAL A 53 -20.06 58.19 115.70
C VAL A 53 -20.42 58.84 114.37
N GLU A 54 -20.56 60.17 114.32
CA GLU A 54 -20.73 60.93 113.07
C GLU A 54 -19.50 60.77 112.16
N ASP A 55 -18.29 60.94 112.69
CA ASP A 55 -17.04 60.72 111.94
C ASP A 55 -16.90 59.27 111.42
N GLU A 56 -17.33 58.27 112.19
CA GLU A 56 -17.34 56.86 111.77
C GLU A 56 -18.41 56.59 110.72
N LEU A 57 -19.60 57.18 110.86
CA LEU A 57 -20.68 57.09 109.90
C LEU A 57 -20.27 57.70 108.56
N ASP A 58 -19.65 58.88 108.58
CA ASP A 58 -19.17 59.56 107.38
C ASP A 58 -18.10 58.72 106.66
N LYS A 59 -17.14 58.14 107.40
CA LYS A 59 -16.13 57.22 106.85
C LYS A 59 -16.75 55.95 106.26
N ALA A 60 -17.74 55.38 106.94
CA ALA A 60 -18.43 54.19 106.46
C ALA A 60 -19.26 54.49 105.21
N GLN A 61 -19.90 55.66 105.14
CA GLN A 61 -20.64 56.12 103.96
C GLN A 61 -19.71 56.38 102.77
N GLU A 62 -18.55 57.00 103.00
CA GLU A 62 -17.54 57.21 101.95
C GLU A 62 -16.99 55.86 101.45
N SER A 63 -16.64 54.95 102.35
CA SER A 63 -16.17 53.59 101.99
C SER A 63 -17.22 52.80 101.23
N LEU A 64 -18.50 52.90 101.62
CA LEU A 64 -19.61 52.24 100.92
C LEU A 64 -19.79 52.83 99.53
N LYS A 65 -19.69 54.16 99.39
CA LYS A 65 -19.77 54.84 98.10
C LYS A 65 -18.62 54.40 97.17
N GLU A 66 -17.39 54.37 97.67
CA GLU A 66 -16.24 53.87 96.89
C GLU A 66 -16.41 52.41 96.46
N ALA A 67 -16.85 51.54 97.37
CA ALA A 67 -17.06 50.12 97.07
C ALA A 67 -18.20 49.91 96.05
N THR A 68 -19.26 50.70 96.11
CA THR A 68 -20.37 50.65 95.14
C THR A 68 -19.93 51.15 93.77
N GLU A 69 -19.19 52.25 93.69
CA GLU A 69 -18.59 52.74 92.44
C GLU A 69 -17.63 51.71 91.82
N GLN A 70 -16.80 51.05 92.64
CA GLN A 70 -15.91 49.98 92.18
C GLN A 70 -16.66 48.75 91.68
N LEU A 71 -17.73 48.34 92.36
CA LEU A 71 -18.58 47.22 91.95
C LEU A 71 -19.29 47.53 90.63
N GLU A 72 -19.83 48.73 90.47
CA GLU A 72 -20.45 49.18 89.20
C GLU A 72 -19.44 49.20 88.05
N ALA A 73 -18.22 49.67 88.29
CA ALA A 73 -17.16 49.63 87.29
C ALA A 73 -16.75 48.19 86.91
N ALA A 74 -16.64 47.30 87.90
CA ALA A 74 -16.28 45.89 87.68
C ALA A 74 -17.37 45.12 86.93
N THR A 75 -18.64 45.32 87.31
CA THR A 75 -19.80 44.70 86.65
C THR A 75 -19.95 45.17 85.21
N LYS A 76 -19.77 46.47 84.95
CA LYS A 76 -19.73 47.00 83.58
C LYS A 76 -18.62 46.36 82.76
N LYS A 77 -17.40 46.27 83.30
CA LYS A 77 -16.26 45.64 82.63
C LYS A 77 -16.50 44.16 82.34
N ALA A 78 -17.12 43.43 83.27
CA ALA A 78 -17.49 42.02 83.08
C ALA A 78 -18.54 41.87 81.96
N ALA A 79 -19.57 42.71 81.94
CA ALA A 79 -20.58 42.72 80.89
C ALA A 79 -19.98 43.02 79.51
N ASP A 80 -19.06 43.98 79.41
CA ASP A 80 -18.34 44.30 78.17
C ASP A 80 -17.49 43.11 77.69
N ALA A 81 -16.78 42.44 78.61
CA ALA A 81 -15.98 41.25 78.29
C ALA A 81 -16.84 40.05 77.87
N GLU A 82 -17.98 39.81 78.53
CA GLU A 82 -18.93 38.76 78.14
C GLU A 82 -19.51 39.01 76.74
N ALA A 83 -19.82 40.27 76.41
CA ALA A 83 -20.26 40.65 75.08
C ALA A 83 -19.16 40.42 74.02
N GLU A 84 -17.90 40.73 74.35
CA GLU A 84 -16.75 40.47 73.46
C GLU A 84 -16.53 38.97 73.23
N VAL A 85 -16.56 38.16 74.30
CA VAL A 85 -16.44 36.69 74.20
C VAL A 85 -17.57 36.11 73.35
N ALA A 86 -18.80 36.57 73.54
CA ALA A 86 -19.94 36.14 72.71
C ALA A 86 -19.75 36.51 71.23
N SER A 87 -19.23 37.71 70.95
CA SER A 87 -18.91 38.14 69.59
C SER A 87 -17.78 37.31 68.95
N LEU A 88 -16.72 37.03 69.71
CA LEU A 88 -15.59 36.22 69.25
C LEU A 88 -16.01 34.77 68.98
N ASN A 89 -16.85 34.17 69.83
CA ASN A 89 -17.36 32.82 69.61
C ASN A 89 -18.20 32.73 68.32
N ARG A 90 -19.05 33.72 68.05
CA ARG A 90 -19.79 33.80 66.78
C ARG A 90 -18.85 33.91 65.58
N ARG A 91 -17.78 34.70 65.71
CA ARG A 91 -16.77 34.84 64.65
C ARG A 91 -15.99 33.55 64.41
N ILE A 92 -15.63 32.82 65.46
CA ILE A 92 -14.96 31.52 65.35
C ILE A 92 -15.84 30.55 64.55
N GLN A 93 -17.12 30.43 64.91
CA GLN A 93 -18.07 29.56 64.19
C GLN A 93 -18.18 29.91 62.70
N LEU A 94 -18.29 31.20 62.38
CA LEU A 94 -18.35 31.64 60.98
C LEU A 94 -17.07 31.30 60.20
N VAL A 95 -15.90 31.47 60.83
CA VAL A 95 -14.60 31.13 60.21
C VAL A 95 -14.44 29.62 60.04
N GLU A 96 -14.89 28.81 61.00
CA GLU A 96 -14.90 27.35 60.90
C GLU A 96 -15.80 26.87 59.76
N GLU A 97 -17.01 27.41 59.64
CA GLU A 97 -17.91 27.11 58.52
C GLU A 97 -17.32 27.52 57.15
N GLU A 98 -16.64 28.67 57.08
CA GLU A 98 -15.95 29.11 55.87
C GLU A 98 -14.76 28.21 55.52
N LEU A 99 -14.00 27.74 56.52
CA LEU A 99 -12.89 26.81 56.37
C LEU A 99 -13.38 25.47 55.83
N ASP A 100 -14.45 24.91 56.39
CA ASP A 100 -15.03 23.64 55.94
C ASP A 100 -15.50 23.74 54.48
N ARG A 101 -16.20 24.82 54.11
CA ARG A 101 -16.62 25.07 52.72
C ARG A 101 -15.43 25.24 51.77
N ALA A 102 -14.36 25.90 52.22
CA ALA A 102 -13.14 26.04 51.42
C ALA A 102 -12.45 24.69 51.22
N GLN A 103 -12.42 23.85 52.25
CA GLN A 103 -11.83 22.51 52.18
C GLN A 103 -12.62 21.58 51.26
N GLU A 104 -13.95 21.60 51.31
CA GLU A 104 -14.80 20.84 50.38
C GLU A 104 -14.57 21.25 48.92
N ARG A 105 -14.49 22.56 48.66
CA ARG A 105 -14.18 23.10 47.33
C ARG A 105 -12.79 22.70 46.85
N LEU A 106 -11.80 22.74 47.74
CA LEU A 106 -10.44 22.32 47.43
C LEU A 106 -10.42 20.83 47.06
N ASN A 107 -11.04 19.97 47.87
CA ASN A 107 -11.10 18.53 47.61
C ASN A 107 -11.77 18.22 46.26
N SER A 108 -12.90 18.86 45.95
CA SER A 108 -13.58 18.69 44.66
C SER A 108 -12.73 19.18 43.48
N THR A 109 -11.95 20.25 43.66
CA THR A 109 -11.07 20.77 42.61
C THR A 109 -9.88 19.85 42.38
N VAL A 110 -9.31 19.28 43.44
CA VAL A 110 -8.21 18.31 43.37
C VAL A 110 -8.68 17.03 42.66
N GLU A 111 -9.86 16.52 42.99
CA GLU A 111 -10.44 15.35 42.32
C GLU A 111 -10.59 15.58 40.80
N LYS A 112 -11.18 16.71 40.41
CA LYS A 112 -11.31 17.09 38.99
C LYS A 112 -9.96 17.25 38.29
N LEU A 113 -8.96 17.80 38.97
CA LEU A 113 -7.61 17.93 38.44
C LEU A 113 -7.00 16.55 38.18
N THR A 114 -7.09 15.64 39.15
CA THR A 114 -6.59 14.26 39.01
C THR A 114 -7.28 13.51 37.88
N ASP A 115 -8.59 13.68 37.69
CA ASP A 115 -9.30 13.06 36.56
C ASP A 115 -8.91 13.67 35.21
N SER A 116 -8.69 14.98 35.16
CA SER A 116 -8.17 15.65 33.97
C SER A 116 -6.74 15.20 33.63
N GLU A 117 -5.88 14.97 34.63
CA GLU A 117 -4.53 14.45 34.45
C GLU A 117 -4.56 13.04 33.87
N LYS A 118 -5.39 12.14 34.42
CA LYS A 118 -5.58 10.79 33.88
C LYS A 118 -6.07 10.82 32.43
N ALA A 119 -7.05 11.65 32.12
CA ALA A 119 -7.57 11.79 30.75
C ALA A 119 -6.51 12.34 29.78
N ALA A 120 -5.64 13.25 30.25
CA ALA A 120 -4.51 13.76 29.46
C ALA A 120 -3.47 12.66 29.20
N ASP A 121 -3.11 11.86 30.21
CA ASP A 121 -2.19 10.73 30.07
C ASP A 121 -2.71 9.68 29.09
N GLU A 122 -4.01 9.36 29.16
CA GLU A 122 -4.67 8.45 28.22
C GLU A 122 -4.66 9.00 26.78
N SER A 123 -4.92 10.30 26.62
CA SER A 123 -4.85 10.98 25.33
C SER A 123 -3.43 10.96 24.75
N GLU A 124 -2.40 11.16 25.57
CA GLU A 124 -1.01 11.07 25.15
C GLU A 124 -0.65 9.65 24.68
N ARG A 125 -1.11 8.62 25.41
CA ARG A 125 -0.91 7.21 25.01
C ARG A 125 -1.61 6.90 23.70
N ALA A 126 -2.86 7.33 23.54
CA ALA A 126 -3.61 7.15 22.30
C ALA A 126 -2.91 7.84 21.12
N ARG A 127 -2.40 9.06 21.31
CA ARG A 127 -1.62 9.77 20.30
C ARG A 127 -0.36 9.00 19.89
N LYS A 128 0.41 8.48 20.85
CA LYS A 128 1.61 7.67 20.57
C LYS A 128 1.29 6.40 19.78
N VAL A 129 0.17 5.75 20.07
CA VAL A 129 -0.29 4.57 19.30
C VAL A 129 -0.63 4.94 17.86
N LEU A 130 -1.31 6.06 17.65
CA LEU A 130 -1.64 6.56 16.31
C LEU A 130 -0.39 6.96 15.52
N GLU A 131 0.58 7.61 16.17
CA GLU A 131 1.86 7.99 15.57
C GLU A 131 2.67 6.77 15.13
N ASN A 132 2.77 5.74 15.98
CA ASN A 132 3.42 4.48 15.62
C ASN A 132 2.71 3.78 14.45
N ARG A 133 1.38 3.81 14.42
CA ARG A 133 0.59 3.24 13.31
C ARG A 133 0.80 4.04 12.03
N GLN A 134 0.83 5.36 12.10
CA GLN A 134 1.10 6.23 10.97
C GLN A 134 2.47 5.91 10.37
N GLY A 135 3.52 5.80 11.19
CA GLY A 135 4.86 5.44 10.70
C GLY A 135 4.88 4.07 10.01
N ALA A 136 4.21 3.06 10.59
CA ALA A 136 4.11 1.73 9.96
C ALA A 136 3.32 1.75 8.63
N ASP A 137 2.28 2.58 8.52
CA ASP A 137 1.51 2.77 7.29
C ASP A 137 2.32 3.55 6.24
N GLU A 138 3.15 4.53 6.65
CA GLU A 138 4.10 5.26 5.78
C GLU A 138 5.16 4.32 5.19
N ASP A 139 5.84 3.52 6.03
CA ASP A 139 6.85 2.54 5.59
C ASP A 139 6.24 1.54 4.58
N LYS A 140 5.01 1.09 4.85
CA LYS A 140 4.28 0.17 3.97
C LYS A 140 3.92 0.85 2.64
N MET A 141 3.55 2.12 2.66
CA MET A 141 3.22 2.90 1.46
C MET A 141 4.46 3.07 0.59
N GLU A 142 5.62 3.36 1.18
CA GLU A 142 6.90 3.46 0.46
C GLU A 142 7.28 2.13 -0.20
N LEU A 143 7.15 1.02 0.53
CA LEU A 143 7.41 -0.32 -0.02
C LEU A 143 6.50 -0.65 -1.20
N LEU A 144 5.21 -0.37 -1.09
CA LEU A 144 4.24 -0.60 -2.16
C LEU A 144 4.52 0.29 -3.38
N ASP A 145 4.95 1.54 -3.18
CA ASP A 145 5.32 2.42 -4.29
C ASP A 145 6.56 1.91 -5.04
N MET A 146 7.58 1.43 -4.33
CA MET A 146 8.74 0.80 -4.95
C MET A 146 8.35 -0.44 -5.76
N GLN A 147 7.52 -1.32 -5.18
CA GLN A 147 7.04 -2.52 -5.88
C GLN A 147 6.19 -2.18 -7.11
N LEU A 148 5.37 -1.13 -7.04
CA LEU A 148 4.57 -0.66 -8.18
C LEU A 148 5.47 -0.15 -9.31
N ARG A 149 6.53 0.59 -9.00
CA ARG A 149 7.50 1.06 -9.99
C ARG A 149 8.23 -0.11 -10.66
N GLU A 150 8.67 -1.09 -9.87
CA GLU A 150 9.32 -2.30 -10.39
C GLU A 150 8.38 -3.12 -11.28
N ALA A 151 7.13 -3.34 -10.84
CA ALA A 151 6.13 -4.05 -11.63
C ALA A 151 5.83 -3.35 -12.97
N LYS A 152 5.78 -2.01 -12.98
CA LYS A 152 5.64 -1.23 -14.22
C LYS A 152 6.83 -1.41 -15.15
N MET A 153 8.06 -1.37 -14.64
CA MET A 153 9.25 -1.60 -15.45
C MET A 153 9.26 -3.00 -16.08
N ILE A 154 8.88 -4.03 -15.32
CA ILE A 154 8.78 -5.41 -15.82
C ILE A 154 7.71 -5.51 -16.92
N ALA A 155 6.54 -4.88 -16.73
CA ALA A 155 5.48 -4.86 -17.72
C ALA A 155 5.93 -4.16 -19.01
N GLU A 156 6.57 -3.00 -18.91
CA GLU A 156 7.12 -2.28 -20.06
C GLU A 156 8.20 -3.08 -20.81
N GLU A 157 9.06 -3.82 -20.09
CA GLU A 157 10.05 -4.70 -20.71
C GLU A 157 9.39 -5.89 -21.43
N ALA A 158 8.34 -6.47 -20.83
CA ALA A 158 7.57 -7.54 -21.45
C ALA A 158 6.88 -7.06 -22.73
N ASP A 159 6.23 -5.89 -22.71
CA ASP A 159 5.58 -5.31 -23.88
C ASP A 159 6.58 -5.06 -25.01
N ARG A 160 7.77 -4.53 -24.70
CA ARG A 160 8.85 -4.37 -25.71
C ARG A 160 9.27 -5.70 -26.33
N LYS A 161 9.40 -6.77 -25.52
CA LYS A 161 9.72 -8.12 -26.03
C LYS A 161 8.60 -8.67 -26.89
N TYR A 162 7.33 -8.48 -26.50
CA TYR A 162 6.18 -8.90 -27.31
C TYR A 162 6.14 -8.19 -28.65
N GLU A 163 6.38 -6.87 -28.68
CA GLU A 163 6.48 -6.12 -29.93
C GLU A 163 7.62 -6.62 -30.83
N GLU A 164 8.79 -6.93 -30.26
CA GLU A 164 9.91 -7.47 -31.01
C GLU A 164 9.60 -8.83 -31.62
N VAL A 165 8.99 -9.74 -30.83
CA VAL A 165 8.58 -11.06 -31.30
C VAL A 165 7.50 -10.94 -32.38
N ALA A 166 6.52 -10.06 -32.22
CA ALA A 166 5.48 -9.83 -33.21
C ALA A 166 6.06 -9.33 -34.54
N ARG A 167 7.03 -8.41 -34.51
CA ARG A 167 7.72 -7.94 -35.72
C ARG A 167 8.52 -9.07 -36.40
N LYS A 168 9.22 -9.89 -35.62
CA LYS A 168 9.97 -11.05 -36.15
C LYS A 168 9.03 -12.07 -36.78
N LEU A 169 7.89 -12.33 -36.15
CA LEU A 169 6.89 -13.27 -36.65
C LEU A 169 6.40 -12.88 -38.05
N VAL A 170 6.04 -11.61 -38.26
CA VAL A 170 5.60 -11.09 -39.57
C VAL A 170 6.67 -11.31 -40.65
N ILE A 171 7.95 -11.09 -40.31
CA ILE A 171 9.06 -11.33 -41.25
C ILE A 171 9.15 -12.81 -41.60
N THR A 172 9.10 -13.69 -40.59
CA THR A 172 9.19 -15.14 -40.81
C THR A 172 7.99 -15.70 -41.59
N GLU A 173 6.79 -15.16 -41.36
CA GLU A 173 5.59 -15.53 -42.13
C GLU A 173 5.75 -15.15 -43.60
N GLY A 174 6.25 -13.95 -43.88
CA GLY A 174 6.52 -13.52 -45.26
C GLY A 174 7.68 -14.26 -45.94
N ASP A 175 8.66 -14.76 -45.18
CA ASP A 175 9.70 -15.65 -45.71
C ASP A 175 9.16 -17.06 -46.00
N LEU A 176 8.27 -17.56 -45.14
CA LEU A 176 7.60 -18.85 -45.30
C LEU A 176 6.71 -18.85 -46.55
N GLU A 177 5.85 -17.84 -46.72
CA GLU A 177 4.98 -17.71 -47.89
C GLU A 177 5.79 -17.72 -49.20
N ARG A 178 6.89 -16.96 -49.25
CA ARG A 178 7.81 -16.96 -50.41
C ARG A 178 8.49 -18.31 -50.63
N ALA A 179 8.78 -19.06 -49.58
CA ALA A 179 9.37 -20.38 -49.70
C ALA A 179 8.36 -21.40 -50.24
N GLU A 180 7.10 -21.32 -49.79
CA GLU A 180 5.99 -22.13 -50.26
C GLU A 180 5.67 -21.87 -51.74
N GLU A 181 5.56 -20.60 -52.16
CA GLU A 181 5.36 -20.24 -53.58
C GLU A 181 6.46 -20.79 -54.49
N ARG A 182 7.72 -20.78 -54.01
CA ARG A 182 8.86 -21.34 -54.74
C ARG A 182 8.80 -22.86 -54.82
N ALA A 183 8.36 -23.53 -53.75
CA ALA A 183 8.18 -24.97 -53.74
C ALA A 183 7.08 -25.39 -54.73
N ASP A 184 5.93 -24.72 -54.71
CA ASP A 184 4.82 -24.97 -55.64
C ASP A 184 5.22 -24.80 -57.11
N LEU A 185 5.98 -23.74 -57.41
CA LEU A 185 6.52 -23.52 -58.75
C LEU A 185 7.51 -24.64 -59.17
N ALA A 186 8.37 -25.06 -58.26
CA ALA A 186 9.33 -26.13 -58.51
C ALA A 186 8.64 -27.48 -58.72
N GLU A 187 7.61 -27.79 -57.94
CA GLU A 187 6.81 -29.02 -58.09
C GLU A 187 6.04 -29.03 -59.41
N THR A 188 5.44 -27.91 -59.79
CA THR A 188 4.76 -27.76 -61.10
C THR A 188 5.74 -28.04 -62.24
N LYS A 189 6.92 -27.42 -62.20
CA LYS A 189 7.96 -27.62 -63.22
C LYS A 189 8.51 -29.04 -63.24
N ALA A 190 8.66 -29.68 -62.07
CA ALA A 190 9.08 -31.07 -62.00
C ALA A 190 8.06 -32.00 -62.66
N ARG A 191 6.76 -31.79 -62.41
CA ARG A 191 5.68 -32.55 -63.05
C ARG A 191 5.66 -32.36 -64.57
N GLU A 192 5.83 -31.12 -65.07
CA GLU A 192 5.93 -30.85 -66.51
C GLU A 192 7.10 -31.61 -67.15
N LEU A 193 8.28 -31.57 -66.53
CA LEU A 193 9.47 -32.29 -67.02
C LEU A 193 9.30 -33.81 -66.97
N GLU A 194 8.61 -34.35 -65.97
CA GLU A 194 8.29 -35.78 -65.89
C GLU A 194 7.38 -36.22 -67.05
N ASP A 195 6.36 -35.42 -67.39
CA ASP A 195 5.46 -35.69 -68.51
C ASP A 195 6.18 -35.58 -69.87
N GLU A 196 7.07 -34.60 -70.04
CA GLU A 196 7.95 -34.48 -71.22
C GLU A 196 8.90 -35.67 -71.35
N LEU A 197 9.53 -36.09 -70.25
CA LEU A 197 10.43 -37.24 -70.21
C LEU A 197 9.68 -38.52 -70.60
N LYS A 198 8.47 -38.72 -70.07
CA LYS A 198 7.61 -39.86 -70.42
C LYS A 198 7.25 -39.85 -71.91
N THR A 199 6.90 -38.70 -72.46
CA THR A 199 6.61 -38.53 -73.89
C THR A 199 7.82 -38.83 -74.77
N THR A 200 8.96 -38.24 -74.44
CA THR A 200 10.24 -38.43 -75.16
C THR A 200 10.70 -39.89 -75.09
N THR A 201 10.55 -40.54 -73.94
CA THR A 201 10.86 -41.97 -73.76
C THR A 201 9.97 -42.85 -74.65
N GLY A 202 8.68 -42.50 -74.78
CA GLY A 202 7.76 -43.19 -75.69
C GLY A 202 8.15 -43.02 -77.15
N GLN A 203 8.53 -41.81 -77.55
CA GLN A 203 9.01 -41.51 -78.91
C GLN A 203 10.31 -42.25 -79.23
N LEU A 204 11.27 -42.27 -78.30
CA LEU A 204 12.53 -42.97 -78.46
C LEU A 204 12.31 -44.47 -78.69
N LYS A 205 11.47 -45.12 -77.87
CA LYS A 205 11.11 -46.54 -78.07
C LYS A 205 10.46 -46.80 -79.42
N SER A 206 9.63 -45.88 -79.89
CA SER A 206 9.02 -45.97 -81.22
C SER A 206 10.05 -45.86 -82.34
N MET A 207 10.98 -44.91 -82.22
CA MET A 207 12.09 -44.73 -83.18
C MET A 207 13.04 -45.93 -83.17
N GLU A 208 13.39 -46.48 -82.01
CA GLU A 208 14.20 -47.70 -81.91
C GLU A 208 13.52 -48.87 -82.63
N ALA A 209 12.23 -49.09 -82.41
CA ALA A 209 11.48 -50.13 -83.10
C ALA A 209 11.41 -49.91 -84.63
N GLN A 210 11.35 -48.66 -85.08
CA GLN A 210 11.42 -48.31 -86.50
C GLN A 210 12.82 -48.56 -87.06
N ALA A 211 13.88 -48.22 -86.31
CA ALA A 211 15.26 -48.44 -86.70
C ALA A 211 15.59 -49.93 -86.83
N THR A 212 15.16 -50.77 -85.88
CA THR A 212 15.30 -52.24 -85.98
C THR A 212 14.62 -52.77 -87.24
N LYS A 213 13.38 -52.35 -87.52
CA LYS A 213 12.66 -52.75 -88.74
C LYS A 213 13.33 -52.27 -90.03
N ALA A 214 13.96 -51.09 -90.00
CA ALA A 214 14.70 -50.58 -91.13
C ALA A 214 15.97 -51.39 -91.37
N SER A 215 16.70 -51.74 -90.30
CA SER A 215 17.89 -52.61 -90.35
C SER A 215 17.56 -54.00 -90.88
N GLU A 216 16.48 -54.64 -90.40
CA GLU A 216 16.03 -55.95 -90.90
C GLU A 216 15.71 -55.91 -92.40
N LYS A 217 15.11 -54.81 -92.87
CA LYS A 217 14.84 -54.62 -94.30
C LYS A 217 16.12 -54.40 -95.10
N GLU A 218 17.07 -53.64 -94.54
CA GLU A 218 18.37 -53.39 -95.15
C GLU A 218 19.13 -54.71 -95.36
N GLU A 219 19.23 -55.54 -94.32
CA GLU A 219 19.83 -56.88 -94.42
C GLU A 219 19.14 -57.76 -95.48
N ALA A 220 17.80 -57.76 -95.51
CA ALA A 220 17.05 -58.50 -96.52
C ALA A 220 17.30 -57.99 -97.95
N TYR A 221 17.44 -56.67 -98.13
CA TYR A 221 17.78 -56.08 -99.42
C TYR A 221 19.23 -56.39 -99.81
N GLU A 222 20.18 -56.36 -98.87
CA GLU A 222 21.57 -56.76 -99.12
C GLU A 222 21.68 -58.22 -99.56
N GLU A 223 20.96 -59.13 -98.91
CA GLU A 223 20.90 -60.54 -99.29
C GLU A 223 20.30 -60.71 -100.70
N GLN A 224 19.17 -60.04 -100.99
CA GLN A 224 18.57 -60.06 -102.32
C GLN A 224 19.51 -59.51 -103.39
N VAL A 225 20.22 -58.42 -103.12
CA VAL A 225 21.20 -57.84 -104.04
C VAL A 225 22.35 -58.83 -104.27
N ARG A 226 22.82 -59.52 -103.23
CA ARG A 226 23.87 -60.53 -103.35
C ARG A 226 23.43 -61.72 -104.19
N ASP A 227 22.22 -62.22 -103.98
CA ASP A 227 21.62 -63.31 -104.77
C ASP A 227 21.40 -62.92 -106.22
N LEU A 228 20.85 -61.72 -106.47
CA LEU A 228 20.67 -61.18 -107.81
C LEU A 228 22.01 -60.99 -108.52
N SER A 229 23.03 -60.51 -107.80
CA SER A 229 24.39 -60.36 -108.35
C SER A 229 25.01 -61.72 -108.71
N ALA A 230 24.80 -62.75 -107.88
CA ALA A 230 25.25 -64.11 -108.16
C ALA A 230 24.54 -64.71 -109.39
N LYS A 231 23.20 -64.57 -109.47
CA LYS A 231 22.40 -65.01 -110.62
C LYS A 231 22.77 -64.27 -111.90
N LEU A 232 23.00 -62.97 -111.82
CA LEU A 232 23.45 -62.16 -112.96
C LEU A 232 24.80 -62.69 -113.47
N LYS A 233 25.76 -62.94 -112.58
CA LYS A 233 27.06 -63.49 -112.94
C LYS A 233 26.97 -64.89 -113.56
N GLU A 234 26.10 -65.75 -113.05
CA GLU A 234 25.83 -67.07 -113.65
C GLU A 234 25.19 -66.93 -115.04
N ALA A 235 24.23 -66.02 -115.20
CA ALA A 235 23.61 -65.73 -116.49
C ALA A 235 24.62 -65.16 -117.50
N GLU A 236 25.49 -64.26 -117.08
CA GLU A 236 26.56 -63.68 -117.91
C GLU A 236 27.55 -64.75 -118.38
N THR A 237 28.04 -65.60 -117.47
CA THR A 237 28.95 -66.71 -117.83
C THR A 237 28.29 -67.71 -118.76
N ARG A 238 27.00 -67.99 -118.59
CA ARG A 238 26.21 -68.85 -119.49
C ARG A 238 25.99 -68.21 -120.86
N ALA A 239 25.72 -66.90 -120.90
CA ALA A 239 25.61 -66.14 -122.15
C ALA A 239 26.95 -66.14 -122.90
N GLU A 240 28.06 -65.87 -122.21
CA GLU A 240 29.41 -65.88 -122.80
C GLU A 240 29.77 -67.27 -123.38
N PHE A 241 29.38 -68.35 -122.69
CA PHE A 241 29.54 -69.72 -123.21
C PHE A 241 28.67 -69.98 -124.45
N ALA A 242 27.42 -69.52 -124.44
CA ALA A 242 26.52 -69.66 -125.57
C ALA A 242 27.03 -68.89 -126.79
N GLU A 243 27.48 -67.64 -126.61
CA GLU A 243 28.07 -66.82 -127.67
C GLU A 243 29.32 -67.48 -128.29
N ARG A 244 30.22 -68.02 -127.46
CA ARG A 244 31.38 -68.79 -127.97
C ARG A 244 30.97 -70.04 -128.75
N THR A 245 29.88 -70.68 -128.35
CA THR A 245 29.34 -71.85 -129.05
C THR A 245 28.70 -71.47 -130.38
N VAL A 246 27.95 -70.36 -130.41
CA VAL A 246 27.37 -69.79 -131.63
C VAL A 246 28.49 -69.41 -132.61
N ALA A 247 29.52 -68.67 -132.18
CA ALA A 247 30.63 -68.29 -133.04
C ALA A 247 31.38 -69.52 -133.62
N LYS A 248 31.49 -70.61 -132.86
CA LYS A 248 32.02 -71.89 -133.38
C LYS A 248 31.11 -72.54 -134.41
N LEU A 249 29.79 -72.50 -134.18
CA LEU A 249 28.81 -73.06 -135.11
C LEU A 249 28.72 -72.24 -136.39
N GLU A 250 28.72 -70.91 -136.30
CA GLU A 250 28.78 -70.00 -137.44
C GLU A 250 30.01 -70.27 -138.30
N LYS A 251 31.20 -70.41 -137.67
CA LYS A 251 32.41 -70.80 -138.41
C LYS A 251 32.26 -72.14 -139.12
N ASN A 252 31.65 -73.14 -138.47
CA ASN A 252 31.39 -74.44 -139.12
C ASN A 252 30.38 -74.31 -140.27
N VAL A 253 29.41 -73.40 -140.19
CA VAL A 253 28.45 -73.13 -141.27
C VAL A 253 29.18 -72.48 -142.45
N ASP A 254 30.00 -71.46 -142.22
CA ASP A 254 30.82 -70.83 -143.26
C ASP A 254 31.71 -71.89 -143.95
N ASP A 255 32.42 -72.71 -143.17
CA ASP A 255 33.26 -73.80 -143.69
C ASP A 255 32.44 -74.81 -144.53
N LEU A 256 31.18 -75.08 -144.16
CA LEU A 256 30.26 -75.95 -144.91
C LEU A 256 29.67 -75.28 -146.15
N GLU A 257 29.38 -73.98 -146.11
CA GLU A 257 28.90 -73.19 -147.24
C GLU A 257 29.99 -73.06 -148.32
N ASP A 258 31.24 -72.82 -147.91
CA ASP A 258 32.40 -72.81 -148.81
C ASP A 258 32.59 -74.18 -149.47
N ALA A 259 32.47 -75.27 -148.69
CA ALA A 259 32.51 -76.62 -149.23
C ALA A 259 31.37 -76.90 -150.21
N LEU A 260 30.15 -76.44 -149.90
CA LEU A 260 28.98 -76.57 -150.78
C LEU A 260 29.15 -75.76 -152.08
N TYR A 261 29.70 -74.55 -151.99
CA TYR A 261 29.99 -73.71 -153.15
C TYR A 261 31.03 -74.36 -154.07
N ALA A 262 32.12 -74.85 -153.49
CA ALA A 262 33.16 -75.59 -154.22
C ALA A 262 32.59 -76.84 -154.92
N GLU A 263 31.66 -77.54 -154.28
CA GLU A 263 31.04 -78.73 -154.87
C GLU A 263 30.01 -78.38 -155.97
N LYS A 264 29.32 -77.24 -155.86
CA LYS A 264 28.47 -76.70 -156.94
C LYS A 264 29.29 -76.26 -158.16
N GLU A 265 30.46 -75.64 -157.96
CA GLU A 265 31.38 -75.26 -159.04
C GLU A 265 31.88 -76.50 -159.79
N LYS A 266 32.26 -77.56 -159.08
CA LYS A 266 32.60 -78.85 -159.70
C LYS A 266 31.43 -79.44 -160.49
N TYR A 267 30.22 -79.44 -159.93
CA TYR A 267 29.04 -79.94 -160.62
C TYR A 267 28.73 -79.14 -161.89
N ARG A 268 28.89 -77.81 -161.85
CA ARG A 268 28.75 -76.94 -163.02
C ARG A 268 29.78 -77.27 -164.10
N GLY A 269 31.04 -77.45 -163.72
CA GLY A 269 32.10 -77.86 -164.64
C GLY A 269 31.79 -79.20 -165.33
N VAL A 270 31.32 -80.19 -164.56
CA VAL A 270 30.90 -81.49 -165.12
C VAL A 270 29.68 -81.37 -166.04
N SER A 271 28.73 -80.47 -165.72
CA SER A 271 27.56 -80.23 -166.58
C SER A 271 27.94 -79.56 -167.91
N GLU A 272 28.86 -78.59 -167.89
CA GLU A 272 29.37 -77.92 -169.10
C GLU A 272 30.17 -78.89 -169.99
N GLU A 273 30.98 -79.78 -169.40
CA GLU A 273 31.66 -80.86 -170.13
C GLU A 273 30.67 -81.85 -170.77
N LEU A 274 29.57 -82.16 -170.08
CA LEU A 274 28.51 -83.04 -170.60
C LEU A 274 27.77 -82.39 -171.79
N ASP A 275 27.48 -81.09 -171.71
CA ASP A 275 26.86 -80.32 -172.80
C ASP A 275 27.82 -80.18 -174.01
N GLN A 276 29.12 -80.03 -173.77
CA GLN A 276 30.13 -80.08 -174.84
C GLN A 276 30.17 -81.45 -175.51
N ALA A 277 30.21 -82.54 -174.74
CA ALA A 277 30.19 -83.89 -175.28
C ALA A 277 28.90 -84.19 -176.08
N LEU A 278 27.75 -83.65 -175.64
CA LEU A 278 26.48 -83.76 -176.38
C LEU A 278 26.49 -82.97 -177.70
N ASN A 279 27.06 -81.77 -177.71
CA ASN A 279 27.18 -80.98 -178.94
C ASN A 279 28.18 -81.56 -179.94
N GLU A 280 29.27 -82.17 -179.46
CA GLU A 280 30.22 -82.89 -180.33
C GLU A 280 29.59 -84.14 -180.96
N LEU A 281 28.75 -84.87 -180.22
CA LEU A 281 27.99 -86.02 -180.72
C LEU A 281 26.90 -85.64 -181.73
N HIS A 282 26.30 -84.44 -181.62
CA HIS A 282 25.27 -83.98 -182.56
C HIS A 282 25.83 -83.50 -183.90
N ASN A 283 27.13 -83.17 -183.95
CA ASN A 283 27.82 -82.68 -185.15
C ASN A 283 28.64 -83.75 -185.89
N MET A 284 28.50 -85.03 -185.51
CA MET A 284 29.04 -86.21 -186.21
C MET A 284 27.95 -86.93 -187.00
#